data_AF-A0A524IU21-F1
#
_entry.id   AF-A0A524IU21-F1
#
_cell.length_a   1.000
_cell.length_b   1.000
_cell.length_c   1.000
_cell.angle_alpha   90.00
_cell.angle_beta   90.00
_cell.angle_gamma   90.00
#
_symmetry.space_group_name_H-M   'P 1'
#
loop_
_entity.id
_entity.type
_entity.pdbx_description
1 polymer ?
#
loop_
_entity_poly.entity_id
_entity_poly.type
_entity_poly.pdbx_seq_one_letter_code
_entity_poly.pdbx_strand_id
1 'polypeptide(L)'
;MEGLSEASAGSDPIVLFGRWFEDASRSGLLLPEAMTLSTATPEGLPSARLVLMKSFGDDGIVFFTNYESRKAQELEANPQAALTFYWPVLQRQVRIEGRVSRTSESESEAYFRTRPRGSQLGAWASTQSAALADRD
;
A
#
# COMPACT_ATOMS: atom_id res chain seq x y z
N MET A 1 3.39 17.82 23.28
CA MET A 1 2.87 17.23 22.03
C MET A 1 1.39 17.52 22.02
N GLU A 2 0.92 18.33 21.08
CA GLU A 2 -0.52 18.61 20.96
C GLU A 2 -1.22 17.34 20.46
N GLY A 3 -2.23 16.88 21.20
CA GLY A 3 -2.97 15.66 20.83
C GLY A 3 -3.91 15.91 19.64
N LEU A 4 -4.38 14.83 19.00
CA LEU A 4 -5.44 14.92 17.99
C LEU A 4 -6.76 15.30 18.68
N SER A 5 -7.32 16.47 18.32
CA SER A 5 -8.67 16.91 18.71
C SER A 5 -9.63 16.85 17.53
N GLU A 6 -10.93 16.75 17.78
CA GLU A 6 -11.97 16.78 16.73
C GLU A 6 -11.85 18.04 15.84
N ALA A 7 -11.58 19.19 16.45
CA ALA A 7 -11.37 20.45 15.73
C ALA A 7 -10.17 20.37 14.77
N SER A 8 -9.06 19.77 15.21
CA SER A 8 -7.86 19.58 14.38
C SER A 8 -7.99 18.44 13.35
N ALA A 9 -8.88 17.46 13.59
CA ALA A 9 -9.16 16.38 12.67
C ALA A 9 -9.94 16.90 11.45
N GLY A 10 -10.95 17.74 11.69
CA GLY A 10 -11.92 18.13 10.66
C GLY A 10 -12.88 16.98 10.31
N SER A 11 -13.69 17.17 9.27
CA SER A 11 -14.72 16.21 8.87
C SER A 11 -14.34 15.28 7.72
N ASP A 12 -13.24 15.57 7.02
CA ASP A 12 -12.78 14.81 5.86
C ASP A 12 -11.51 14.01 6.22
N PRO A 13 -11.61 12.67 6.28
CA PRO A 13 -10.48 11.82 6.64
C PRO A 13 -9.37 11.81 5.57
N ILE A 14 -9.68 12.03 4.29
CA ILE A 14 -8.69 12.08 3.21
C ILE A 14 -7.86 13.36 3.32
N VAL A 15 -8.51 14.49 3.63
CA VAL A 15 -7.79 15.75 3.90
C VAL A 15 -6.90 15.61 5.13
N LEU A 16 -7.39 14.99 6.22
CA LEU A 16 -6.57 14.73 7.41
C LEU A 16 -5.36 13.83 7.08
N PHE A 17 -5.57 12.75 6.33
CA PHE A 17 -4.50 11.87 5.87
C PHE A 17 -3.46 12.64 5.06
N GLY A 18 -3.89 13.46 4.11
CA GLY A 18 -2.99 14.26 3.27
C GLY A 18 -2.08 15.18 4.09
N ARG A 19 -2.64 15.90 5.08
CA ARG A 19 -1.86 16.74 6.01
C ARG A 19 -0.84 15.92 6.78
N TRP A 20 -1.24 14.77 7.31
CA TRP A 20 -0.31 13.91 8.07
C TRP A 20 0.74 13.23 7.21
N PHE A 21 0.42 12.89 5.97
CA PHE A 21 1.38 12.34 5.02
C PHE A 21 2.41 13.39 4.59
N GLU A 22 2.01 14.65 4.46
CA GLU A 22 2.91 15.78 4.24
C GLU A 22 3.86 15.99 5.43
N ASP A 23 3.34 15.95 6.67
CA ASP A 23 4.16 15.97 7.89
C ASP A 23 5.18 14.81 7.88
N ALA A 24 4.73 13.59 7.56
CA ALA A 24 5.59 12.42 7.50
C ALA A 24 6.70 12.57 6.45
N SER A 25 6.36 13.12 5.29
CA SER A 25 7.31 13.39 4.20
C SER A 25 8.36 14.45 4.58
N ARG A 26 8.02 15.41 5.44
CA ARG A 26 8.94 16.44 5.93
C ARG A 26 9.73 16.03 7.16
N SER A 27 9.37 14.92 7.80
CA SER A 27 9.98 14.46 9.06
C SER A 27 11.36 13.82 8.92
N GLY A 28 11.82 13.57 7.69
CA GLY A 28 13.08 12.85 7.41
C GLY A 28 12.93 11.32 7.52
N LEU A 29 11.70 10.80 7.65
CA LEU A 29 11.43 9.36 7.54
C LEU A 29 11.83 8.82 6.17
N LEU A 30 12.48 7.66 6.17
CA LEU A 30 12.71 6.90 4.95
C LEU A 30 11.39 6.25 4.51
N LEU A 31 10.98 6.48 3.26
CA LEU A 31 9.78 5.91 2.64
C LEU A 31 8.50 6.14 3.47
N PRO A 32 8.05 7.40 3.68
CA PRO A 32 6.79 7.68 4.38
C PRO A 32 5.57 7.02 3.73
N GLU A 33 5.66 6.66 2.45
CA GLU A 33 4.64 5.95 1.67
C GLU A 33 4.61 4.43 1.91
N ALA A 34 5.56 3.88 2.68
CA ALA A 34 5.56 2.47 3.03
C ALA A 34 4.43 2.15 4.02
N MET A 35 3.67 1.10 3.70
CA MET A 35 2.55 0.63 4.50
C MET A 35 2.52 -0.89 4.58
N THR A 36 2.06 -1.42 5.71
CA THR A 36 1.76 -2.84 5.85
C THR A 36 0.39 -3.11 5.24
N LEU A 37 0.35 -3.97 4.22
CA LEU A 37 -0.88 -4.51 3.64
C LEU A 37 -1.18 -5.88 4.24
N SER A 38 -2.30 -5.95 4.95
CA SER A 38 -2.87 -7.17 5.49
C SER A 38 -4.03 -7.65 4.61
N THR A 39 -3.95 -8.91 4.19
CA THR A 39 -4.98 -9.63 3.41
C THR A 39 -5.28 -10.95 4.11
N ALA A 40 -6.37 -11.61 3.74
CA ALA A 40 -6.70 -12.91 4.30
C ALA A 40 -7.33 -13.82 3.25
N THR A 41 -7.13 -15.13 3.38
CA THR A 41 -7.88 -16.12 2.60
C THR A 41 -9.38 -16.07 2.97
N PRO A 42 -10.28 -16.67 2.17
CA PRO A 42 -11.71 -16.76 2.51
C PRO A 42 -11.98 -17.45 3.87
N GLU A 43 -11.09 -18.32 4.33
CA GLU A 43 -11.15 -19.01 5.63
C GLU A 43 -10.64 -18.12 6.78
N GLY A 44 -10.21 -16.89 6.49
CA GLY A 44 -9.73 -15.93 7.47
C GLY A 44 -8.27 -16.12 7.88
N LEU A 45 -7.47 -16.87 7.12
CA LEU A 45 -6.02 -16.99 7.40
C LEU A 45 -5.30 -15.70 6.96
N PRO A 46 -4.75 -14.90 7.88
CA PRO A 46 -4.18 -13.62 7.53
C PRO A 46 -2.77 -13.75 6.94
N SER A 47 -2.39 -12.76 6.15
CA SER A 47 -1.03 -12.55 5.69
C SER A 47 -0.72 -11.06 5.60
N ALA A 48 0.52 -10.67 5.91
CA ALA A 48 0.93 -9.26 5.94
C ALA A 48 2.29 -9.07 5.27
N ARG A 49 2.47 -7.93 4.59
CA ARG A 49 3.73 -7.51 3.97
C ARG A 49 3.77 -6.01 3.76
N LEU A 50 4.96 -5.46 3.54
CA LEU A 50 5.12 -4.08 3.10
C LEU A 50 4.77 -3.92 1.61
N VAL A 51 4.09 -2.82 1.30
CA VAL A 51 3.88 -2.27 -0.04
C VAL A 51 4.09 -0.76 0.00
N LEU A 52 4.21 -0.12 -1.15
CA LEU A 52 4.35 1.33 -1.25
C LEU A 52 3.08 1.93 -1.83
N MET A 53 2.49 2.89 -1.13
CA MET A 53 1.47 3.76 -1.68
C MET A 53 2.03 4.53 -2.87
N LYS A 54 1.22 4.73 -3.91
CA LYS A 54 1.57 5.51 -5.11
C LYS A 54 0.71 6.73 -5.32
N SER A 55 -0.55 6.67 -4.93
CA SER A 55 -1.44 7.81 -4.86
C SER A 55 -2.52 7.57 -3.82
N PHE A 56 -3.18 8.65 -3.42
CA PHE A 56 -4.39 8.62 -2.62
C PHE A 56 -5.34 9.74 -3.06
N GLY A 57 -6.63 9.57 -2.81
CA GLY A 57 -7.65 10.56 -3.11
C GLY A 57 -9.05 10.07 -2.75
N ASP A 58 -10.07 10.62 -3.40
CA ASP A 58 -11.49 10.27 -3.17
C ASP A 58 -11.77 8.78 -3.45
N ASP A 59 -11.03 8.19 -4.40
CA ASP A 59 -11.12 6.77 -4.76
C ASP A 59 -10.30 5.84 -3.84
N GLY A 60 -9.67 6.38 -2.79
CA GLY A 60 -8.91 5.62 -1.79
C GLY A 60 -7.40 5.60 -2.06
N ILE A 61 -6.73 4.54 -1.59
CA ILE A 61 -5.26 4.38 -1.67
C ILE A 61 -4.90 3.44 -2.83
N VAL A 62 -3.94 3.84 -3.67
CA VAL A 62 -3.45 3.03 -4.79
C VAL A 62 -2.05 2.50 -4.51
N PHE A 63 -1.83 1.21 -4.79
CA PHE A 63 -0.53 0.56 -4.83
C PHE A 63 -0.47 -0.42 -6.02
N PHE A 64 0.73 -0.70 -6.54
CA PHE A 64 0.92 -1.67 -7.62
C PHE A 64 1.65 -2.92 -7.12
N THR A 65 1.28 -4.08 -7.64
CA THR A 65 1.85 -5.39 -7.29
C THR A 65 1.86 -6.30 -8.51
N ASN A 66 2.51 -7.47 -8.40
CA ASN A 66 2.32 -8.56 -9.34
C ASN A 66 0.95 -9.24 -9.06
N TYR A 67 0.12 -9.37 -10.10
CA TYR A 67 -1.22 -10.00 -10.04
C TYR A 67 -1.19 -11.52 -9.80
N GLU A 68 -0.05 -12.17 -9.99
CA GLU A 68 0.14 -13.60 -9.72
C GLU A 68 0.58 -13.88 -8.27
N SER A 69 0.91 -12.84 -7.51
CA SER A 69 1.41 -13.00 -6.14
C SER A 69 0.34 -13.47 -5.17
N ARG A 70 0.76 -14.06 -4.04
CA ARG A 70 -0.15 -14.50 -2.97
C ARG A 70 -1.17 -13.43 -2.56
N LYS A 71 -0.73 -12.16 -2.40
CA LYS A 71 -1.63 -11.06 -2.00
C LYS A 71 -2.68 -10.76 -3.06
N ALA A 72 -2.34 -10.88 -4.34
CA ALA A 72 -3.28 -10.62 -5.42
C ALA A 72 -4.31 -11.75 -5.52
N GLN A 73 -3.88 -13.01 -5.36
CA GLN A 73 -4.79 -14.16 -5.29
C GLN A 73 -5.73 -14.05 -4.08
N GLU A 74 -5.21 -13.68 -2.90
CA GLU A 74 -6.04 -13.44 -1.72
C GLU A 74 -7.04 -12.30 -1.93
N LEU A 75 -6.62 -11.18 -2.55
CA LEU A 75 -7.52 -10.04 -2.83
C LEU A 75 -8.57 -10.33 -3.88
N GLU A 76 -8.29 -11.22 -4.84
CA GLU A 76 -9.28 -11.66 -5.81
C GLU A 76 -10.36 -12.54 -5.17
N ALA A 77 -9.95 -13.44 -4.26
CA ALA A 77 -10.85 -14.34 -3.56
C ALA A 77 -11.60 -13.66 -2.40
N ASN A 78 -10.95 -12.71 -1.72
CA ASN A 78 -11.46 -11.96 -0.59
C ASN A 78 -11.01 -10.49 -0.71
N PRO A 79 -11.84 -9.61 -1.31
CA PRO A 79 -11.44 -8.23 -1.62
C PRO A 79 -11.44 -7.31 -0.40
N GLN A 80 -11.19 -7.83 0.80
CA GLN A 80 -11.07 -7.06 2.04
C GLN A 80 -9.60 -6.90 2.40
N ALA A 81 -9.19 -5.68 2.75
CA ALA A 81 -7.82 -5.40 3.17
C ALA A 81 -7.76 -4.39 4.31
N ALA A 82 -6.66 -4.46 5.05
CA ALA A 82 -6.26 -3.43 6.00
C ALA A 82 -4.87 -2.91 5.65
N LEU A 83 -4.70 -1.60 5.70
CA LEU A 83 -3.44 -0.89 5.53
C LEU A 83 -3.04 -0.24 6.86
N THR A 84 -1.77 -0.34 7.22
CA THR A 84 -1.20 0.35 8.38
C THR A 84 0.04 1.13 7.97
N PHE A 85 -0.02 2.46 8.09
CA PHE A 85 1.16 3.33 8.07
C PHE A 85 1.67 3.50 9.49
N TYR A 86 2.98 3.42 9.69
CA TYR A 86 3.62 3.74 10.96
C TYR A 86 4.73 4.75 10.74
N TRP A 87 4.56 5.94 11.33
CA TRP A 87 5.50 7.06 11.23
C TRP A 87 6.13 7.30 12.61
N PRO A 88 7.21 6.57 12.97
CA PRO A 88 7.75 6.57 14.32
C PRO A 88 8.27 7.95 14.77
N VAL A 89 8.85 8.73 13.85
CA VAL A 89 9.35 10.10 14.14
C VAL A 89 8.22 11.01 14.61
N LEU A 90 7.02 10.83 14.07
CA LEU A 90 5.82 11.58 14.45
C LEU A 90 5.03 10.91 15.58
N GLN A 91 5.41 9.69 15.98
CA GLN A 91 4.63 8.84 16.88
C GLN A 91 3.17 8.64 16.41
N ARG A 92 2.98 8.52 15.08
CA ARG A 92 1.65 8.39 14.46
C ARG A 92 1.50 7.05 13.76
N GLN A 93 0.26 6.54 13.77
CA GLN A 93 -0.18 5.40 12.99
C GLN A 93 -1.48 5.76 12.27
N VAL A 94 -1.59 5.39 10.99
CA VAL A 94 -2.85 5.49 10.23
C VAL A 94 -3.29 4.09 9.84
N ARG A 95 -4.56 3.78 10.10
CA ARG A 95 -5.21 2.54 9.67
C ARG A 95 -6.29 2.87 8.65
N ILE A 96 -6.30 2.11 7.56
CA ILE A 96 -7.30 2.22 6.50
C ILE A 96 -7.80 0.81 6.21
N GLU A 97 -9.12 0.63 6.22
CA GLU A 97 -9.78 -0.66 6.02
C GLU A 97 -10.85 -0.50 4.96
N GLY A 98 -10.96 -1.47 4.06
CA GLY A 98 -11.97 -1.39 3.02
C GLY A 98 -11.84 -2.44 1.94
N ARG A 99 -12.71 -2.28 0.94
CA ARG A 99 -12.72 -3.14 -0.24
C ARG A 99 -11.63 -2.73 -1.22
N VAL A 100 -10.97 -3.71 -1.83
CA VAL A 100 -9.99 -3.50 -2.89
C VAL A 100 -10.61 -3.82 -4.25
N SER A 101 -10.31 -2.99 -5.25
CA SER A 101 -10.60 -3.20 -6.66
C SER A 101 -9.32 -3.11 -7.48
N ARG A 102 -9.31 -3.73 -8.66
CA ARG A 102 -8.21 -3.56 -9.61
C ARG A 102 -8.28 -2.18 -10.24
N THR A 103 -7.14 -1.53 -10.37
CA THR A 103 -6.97 -0.38 -11.27
C THR A 103 -7.19 -0.80 -12.72
N SER A 104 -7.37 0.18 -13.61
CA SER A 104 -7.47 -0.12 -15.04
C SER A 104 -6.15 -0.68 -15.59
N GLU A 105 -6.22 -1.50 -16.63
CA GLU A 105 -5.03 -2.04 -17.30
C GLU A 105 -4.15 -0.91 -17.85
N SER A 106 -4.75 0.15 -18.40
CA SER A 106 -4.05 1.32 -18.90
C SER A 106 -3.32 2.09 -17.79
N GLU A 107 -3.89 2.21 -16.60
CA GLU A 107 -3.23 2.82 -15.44
C GLU A 107 -2.05 1.97 -14.96
N SER A 108 -2.23 0.65 -14.87
CA SER A 108 -1.16 -0.29 -14.51
C SER A 108 -0.02 -0.26 -15.52
N GLU A 109 -0.31 -0.22 -16.82
CA GLU A 109 0.69 -0.13 -17.87
C GLU A 109 1.42 1.22 -17.85
N ALA A 110 0.66 2.32 -17.73
CA ALA A 110 1.24 3.66 -17.63
C ALA A 110 2.21 3.74 -16.46
N TYR A 111 1.81 3.27 -15.27
CA TYR A 111 2.71 3.21 -14.11
C TYR A 111 3.92 2.31 -14.38
N PHE A 112 3.73 1.11 -14.94
CA PHE A 112 4.83 0.17 -15.20
C PHE A 112 5.91 0.79 -16.10
N ARG A 113 5.50 1.55 -17.12
CA ARG A 113 6.42 2.27 -18.03
C ARG A 113 7.26 3.34 -17.33
N THR A 114 6.78 3.91 -16.22
CA THR A 114 7.56 4.90 -15.44
C THR A 114 8.68 4.29 -14.59
N ARG A 115 8.64 2.97 -14.35
CA ARG A 115 9.63 2.31 -13.48
C ARG A 115 11.01 2.26 -14.15
N PRO A 116 12.12 2.37 -13.38
CA PRO A 116 13.47 2.18 -13.92
C PRO A 116 13.61 0.84 -14.65
N ARG A 117 14.42 0.79 -15.70
CA ARG A 117 14.53 -0.41 -16.56
C ARG A 117 14.85 -1.69 -15.78
N GLY A 118 15.76 -1.61 -14.80
CA GLY A 118 16.08 -2.75 -13.93
C GLY A 118 14.89 -3.23 -13.10
N SER A 119 14.04 -2.31 -12.63
CA SER A 119 12.81 -2.65 -11.91
C SER A 119 11.74 -3.29 -12.80
N GLN A 120 11.68 -2.89 -14.07
CA GLN A 120 10.82 -3.56 -15.06
C GLN A 120 11.29 -4.99 -15.28
N LEU A 121 12.59 -5.19 -15.58
CA LEU A 121 13.17 -6.51 -15.81
C LEU A 121 13.04 -7.42 -14.59
N GLY A 122 13.29 -6.91 -13.38
CA GLY A 122 13.13 -7.68 -12.15
C GLY A 122 11.68 -8.10 -11.90
N ALA A 123 10.70 -7.28 -12.31
CA ALA A 123 9.29 -7.67 -12.23
C ALA A 123 8.94 -8.80 -13.21
N TRP A 124 9.55 -8.81 -14.40
CA TRP A 124 9.37 -9.87 -15.40
C TRP A 124 10.06 -11.17 -15.01
N ALA A 125 11.29 -11.11 -14.46
CA ALA A 125 12.06 -12.29 -14.11
C ALA A 125 11.54 -13.01 -12.84
N SER A 126 10.76 -12.32 -12.01
CA SER A 126 10.30 -12.83 -10.72
C SER A 126 8.85 -13.31 -10.77
N THR A 127 8.63 -14.62 -10.64
CA THR A 127 7.33 -15.20 -10.31
C THR A 127 7.03 -14.96 -8.83
N GLN A 128 6.61 -13.73 -8.49
CA GLN A 128 6.52 -13.26 -7.11
C GLN A 128 5.68 -14.21 -6.23
N SER A 129 6.28 -14.71 -5.14
CA SER A 129 5.69 -15.64 -4.17
C SER A 129 5.65 -17.12 -4.59
N ALA A 130 6.15 -17.49 -5.77
CA ALA A 130 6.39 -18.89 -6.10
C ALA A 130 7.61 -19.44 -5.34
N ALA A 131 7.60 -20.74 -5.03
CA ALA A 131 8.78 -21.40 -4.49
C ALA A 131 9.89 -21.44 -5.55
N LEU A 132 11.12 -21.13 -5.14
CA LEU A 132 12.32 -21.27 -5.95
C LEU A 132 13.10 -22.47 -5.44
N ALA A 133 13.66 -23.26 -6.37
CA ALA A 133 14.49 -24.42 -6.00
C ALA A 133 15.78 -23.96 -5.31
N ASP A 134 16.42 -22.94 -5.87
CA ASP A 134 17.60 -22.28 -5.31
C ASP A 134 17.73 -20.86 -5.92
N ARG A 135 18.92 -20.27 -5.87
CA ARG A 135 19.20 -18.90 -6.31
C ARG A 135 19.75 -18.82 -7.74
N ASP A 136 20.28 -19.91 -8.28
CA ASP A 136 21.01 -19.97 -9.55
C ASP A 136 20.11 -20.46 -10.71
#